data_AF-X1E9V4-F1
#
_entry.id   AF-X1E9V4-F1
#
_cell.length_a   1.000
_cell.length_b   1.000
_cell.length_c   1.000
_cell.angle_alpha   90.00
_cell.angle_beta   90.00
_cell.angle_gamma   90.00
#
_symmetry.space_group_name_H-M   'P 1'
#
loop_
_entity.id
_entity.type
_entity.pdbx_description
1 polymer ?
#
loop_
_entity_poly.entity_id
_entity_poly.type
_entity_poly.pdbx_seq_one_letter_code
_entity_poly.pdbx_strand_id
1 'polypeptide(L)'
;MDVTKSIEQRINEIKETVGSERAISALSGGVDSSACTVLAHRAIGSNLKVIFIDDGLMREKEPEQVREVFRDLGIEVDIIDTQDEFFQALKGKIDPEEKRKAFRSIFYTIFGREVLKSEAKFLVQGTIAADIIETKGGVKTQHNILEQIGIDPEKGFGFKVVEPVKDLFKPQVREVAKELGLPEMIYERMPFPGPGLATR
;
A
#
# COMPACT_ATOMS: atom_id res chain seq x y z
N MET A 1 -18.57 -16.52 7.96
CA MET A 1 -19.08 -15.27 7.39
C MET A 1 -19.08 -15.44 5.88
N ASP A 2 -20.11 -14.95 5.19
CA ASP A 2 -20.13 -14.96 3.73
C ASP A 2 -19.11 -13.92 3.23
N VAL A 3 -18.00 -14.40 2.66
CA VAL A 3 -16.88 -13.57 2.21
C VAL A 3 -17.33 -12.60 1.11
N THR A 4 -18.21 -13.05 0.21
CA THR A 4 -18.75 -12.23 -0.88
C THR A 4 -19.56 -11.06 -0.34
N LYS A 5 -20.42 -11.30 0.65
CA LYS A 5 -21.18 -10.23 1.33
C LYS A 5 -20.27 -9.24 2.05
N SER A 6 -19.16 -9.71 2.63
CA SER A 6 -18.16 -8.83 3.25
C SER A 6 -17.43 -7.96 2.22
N ILE A 7 -17.13 -8.49 1.03
CA ILE A 7 -16.49 -7.74 -0.06
C ILE A 7 -17.39 -6.63 -0.57
N GLU A 8 -18.65 -6.92 -0.86
CA GLU A 8 -19.62 -5.91 -1.35
C GLU A 8 -19.79 -4.78 -0.33
N GLN A 9 -19.88 -5.12 0.96
CA GLN A 9 -19.96 -4.12 2.03
C GLN A 9 -18.74 -3.19 2.02
N ARG A 10 -17.52 -3.75 1.96
CA ARG A 10 -16.28 -2.95 1.93
C ARG A 10 -16.19 -2.06 0.69
N ILE A 11 -16.62 -2.56 -0.46
CA ILE A 11 -16.68 -1.77 -1.70
C ILE A 11 -17.62 -0.57 -1.53
N ASN A 12 -18.81 -0.78 -0.95
CA ASN A 12 -19.77 0.29 -0.69
C ASN A 12 -19.23 1.31 0.33
N GLU A 13 -18.59 0.85 1.41
CA GLU A 13 -17.97 1.75 2.40
C GLU A 13 -16.87 2.63 1.78
N ILE A 14 -16.02 2.07 0.91
CA ILE A 14 -15.01 2.85 0.17
C ILE A 14 -15.69 3.87 -0.73
N LYS A 15 -16.71 3.45 -1.49
CA LYS A 15 -17.43 4.32 -2.42
C LYS A 15 -18.13 5.49 -1.71
N GLU A 16 -18.75 5.24 -0.57
CA GLU A 16 -19.38 6.28 0.26
C GLU A 16 -18.34 7.23 0.86
N THR A 17 -17.19 6.70 1.31
CA THR A 17 -16.13 7.49 1.94
C THR A 17 -15.41 8.39 0.94
N VAL A 18 -15.06 7.85 -0.24
CA VAL A 18 -14.26 8.55 -1.26
C VAL A 18 -15.16 9.39 -2.17
N GLY A 19 -16.39 8.94 -2.47
CA GLY A 19 -17.30 9.62 -3.37
C GLY A 19 -16.70 9.78 -4.77
N SER A 20 -16.67 11.02 -5.27
CA SER A 20 -16.10 11.37 -6.57
C SER A 20 -14.64 11.86 -6.50
N GLU A 21 -14.02 11.83 -5.32
CA GLU A 21 -12.66 12.30 -5.11
C GLU A 21 -11.63 11.27 -5.58
N ARG A 22 -10.38 11.71 -5.75
CA ARG A 22 -9.27 10.83 -6.13
C ARG A 22 -8.64 10.17 -4.91
N ALA A 23 -8.27 8.91 -5.07
CA ALA A 23 -7.49 8.16 -4.08
C ALA A 23 -6.18 7.66 -4.70
N ILE A 24 -5.19 7.41 -3.85
CA ILE A 24 -3.93 6.77 -4.22
C ILE A 24 -3.72 5.52 -3.36
N SER A 25 -3.19 4.46 -3.97
CA SER A 25 -2.74 3.26 -3.27
C SER A 25 -1.27 2.98 -3.61
N ALA A 26 -0.47 2.72 -2.57
CA ALA A 26 0.88 2.20 -2.70
C ALA A 26 0.82 0.66 -2.66
N LEU A 27 0.95 0.05 -3.83
CA LEU A 27 1.01 -1.39 -3.99
C LEU A 27 2.42 -1.88 -3.69
N SER A 28 2.54 -2.86 -2.79
CA SER A 28 3.84 -3.43 -2.38
C SER A 28 4.08 -4.85 -2.89
N GLY A 29 3.11 -5.45 -3.59
CA GLY A 29 3.13 -6.87 -3.98
C GLY A 29 2.78 -7.85 -2.86
N GLY A 30 2.60 -7.36 -1.63
CA GLY A 30 2.05 -8.14 -0.52
C GLY A 30 0.54 -8.34 -0.65
N VAL A 31 0.03 -9.39 -0.01
CA VAL A 31 -1.41 -9.73 -0.08
C VAL A 31 -2.34 -8.62 0.45
N ASP A 32 -1.94 -7.90 1.49
CA ASP A 32 -2.81 -6.89 2.12
C ASP A 32 -2.99 -5.66 1.23
N SER A 33 -1.88 -5.08 0.75
CA SER A 33 -1.91 -3.95 -0.20
C SER A 33 -2.59 -4.36 -1.50
N SER A 34 -2.39 -5.60 -1.96
CA SER A 34 -3.04 -6.12 -3.17
C SER A 34 -4.55 -6.23 -3.03
N ALA A 35 -5.04 -6.83 -1.94
CA ALA A 35 -6.48 -6.96 -1.69
C ALA A 35 -7.15 -5.58 -1.57
N CYS A 36 -6.54 -4.65 -0.83
CA CYS A 36 -7.06 -3.28 -0.70
C CYS A 36 -7.09 -2.53 -2.03
N THR A 37 -6.06 -2.71 -2.87
CA THR A 37 -6.01 -2.10 -4.21
C THR A 37 -7.16 -2.59 -5.08
N VAL A 38 -7.43 -3.90 -5.10
CA VAL A 38 -8.54 -4.47 -5.88
C VAL A 38 -9.90 -4.02 -5.33
N LEU A 39 -10.09 -3.99 -4.01
CA LEU A 39 -11.31 -3.47 -3.38
C LEU A 39 -11.56 -2.01 -3.76
N ALA A 40 -10.54 -1.17 -3.66
CA ALA A 40 -10.64 0.24 -4.01
C ALA A 40 -10.92 0.43 -5.50
N HIS A 41 -10.24 -0.31 -6.37
CA HIS A 41 -10.48 -0.20 -7.81
C HIS A 41 -11.91 -0.59 -8.18
N ARG A 42 -12.45 -1.68 -7.57
CA ARG A 42 -13.87 -2.05 -7.77
C ARG A 42 -14.85 -0.98 -7.26
N ALA A 43 -14.47 -0.22 -6.23
CA ALA A 43 -15.31 0.83 -5.65
C ALA A 43 -15.32 2.14 -6.44
N ILE A 44 -14.16 2.60 -6.91
CA ILE A 44 -13.98 3.95 -7.47
C ILE A 44 -13.33 3.98 -8.87
N GLY A 45 -12.97 2.83 -9.43
CA GLY A 45 -12.45 2.69 -10.79
C GLY A 45 -11.26 3.60 -11.07
N SER A 46 -11.37 4.42 -12.11
CA SER A 46 -10.32 5.35 -12.58
C SER A 46 -9.97 6.47 -11.59
N ASN A 47 -10.75 6.66 -10.52
CA ASN A 47 -10.41 7.61 -9.47
C ASN A 47 -9.30 7.08 -8.54
N LEU A 48 -8.93 5.80 -8.66
CA LEU A 48 -7.79 5.22 -7.95
C LEU A 48 -6.52 5.30 -8.80
N LYS A 49 -5.52 6.03 -8.29
CA LYS A 49 -4.13 5.95 -8.78
C LYS A 49 -3.42 4.82 -8.04
N VAL A 50 -2.86 3.86 -8.76
CA VAL A 50 -2.10 2.76 -8.16
C VAL A 50 -0.64 2.92 -8.54
N ILE A 51 0.22 3.06 -7.54
CA ILE A 51 1.66 3.16 -7.74
C ILE A 51 2.37 1.97 -7.09
N PHE A 52 3.48 1.56 -7.70
CA PHE A 52 4.44 0.64 -7.12
C PHE A 52 5.80 1.33 -7.13
N ILE A 53 6.39 1.54 -5.97
CA ILE A 53 7.72 2.17 -5.86
C ILE A 53 8.75 1.06 -6.04
N ASP A 54 9.46 1.07 -7.16
CA ASP A 54 10.56 0.14 -7.39
C ASP A 54 11.82 0.67 -6.70
N ASP A 55 12.14 0.04 -5.57
CA ASP A 55 13.29 0.34 -4.73
C ASP A 55 14.57 -0.42 -5.13
N GLY A 56 14.49 -1.34 -6.10
CA GLY A 56 15.61 -2.17 -6.55
C GLY A 56 16.05 -3.25 -5.54
N LEU A 57 15.30 -3.44 -4.44
CA LEU A 57 15.58 -4.37 -3.34
C LEU A 57 14.52 -5.47 -3.24
N MET A 58 13.60 -5.53 -4.20
CA MET A 58 12.59 -6.57 -4.32
C MET A 58 13.18 -7.86 -4.90
N ARG A 59 12.34 -8.90 -5.02
CA ARG A 59 12.72 -10.13 -5.71
C ARG A 59 12.91 -9.85 -7.20
N GLU A 60 13.67 -10.73 -7.87
CA GLU A 60 13.87 -10.63 -9.30
C GLU A 60 12.51 -10.58 -10.04
N LYS A 61 12.36 -9.56 -10.91
CA LYS A 61 11.16 -9.32 -11.74
C LYS A 61 9.86 -9.07 -10.96
N GLU A 62 9.97 -8.72 -9.68
CA GLU A 62 8.80 -8.46 -8.84
C GLU A 62 7.90 -7.34 -9.39
N PRO A 63 8.43 -6.15 -9.75
CA PRO A 63 7.58 -5.05 -10.19
C PRO A 63 6.81 -5.41 -11.47
N GLU A 64 7.46 -6.11 -12.41
CA GLU A 64 6.84 -6.56 -13.65
C GLU A 64 5.73 -7.58 -13.38
N GLN A 65 6.00 -8.60 -12.55
CA GLN A 65 5.01 -9.61 -12.19
C GLN A 65 3.79 -8.99 -11.52
N VAL A 66 4.00 -8.07 -10.58
CA VAL A 66 2.91 -7.37 -9.90
C VAL A 66 2.10 -6.55 -10.92
N ARG A 67 2.75 -5.79 -11.80
CA ARG A 67 2.05 -5.04 -12.85
C ARG A 67 1.23 -5.94 -13.78
N GLU A 68 1.77 -7.09 -14.18
CA GLU A 68 1.07 -8.04 -15.04
C GLU A 68 -0.19 -8.60 -14.38
N VAL A 69 -0.09 -9.03 -13.13
CA VAL A 69 -1.25 -9.52 -12.35
C VAL A 69 -2.36 -8.48 -12.28
N PHE A 70 -2.00 -7.23 -12.00
CA PHE A 70 -2.99 -6.16 -11.87
C PHE A 70 -3.56 -5.72 -13.23
N ARG A 71 -2.75 -5.73 -14.29
CA ARG A 71 -3.22 -5.50 -15.67
C ARG A 71 -4.27 -6.52 -16.08
N ASP A 72 -4.09 -7.79 -15.74
CA ASP A 72 -5.05 -8.85 -16.05
C ASP A 72 -6.39 -8.68 -15.28
N LEU A 73 -6.36 -7.95 -14.17
CA LEU A 73 -7.54 -7.51 -13.42
C LEU A 73 -8.12 -6.17 -13.90
N GLY A 74 -7.57 -5.58 -14.97
CA GLY A 74 -7.99 -4.28 -15.52
C GLY A 74 -7.49 -3.07 -14.73
N ILE A 75 -6.47 -3.25 -13.88
CA ILE A 75 -5.92 -2.21 -13.01
C ILE A 75 -4.56 -1.77 -13.55
N GLU A 76 -4.46 -0.50 -13.95
CA GLU A 76 -3.17 0.10 -14.31
C GLU A 76 -2.33 0.37 -13.07
N VAL A 77 -1.07 -0.05 -13.10
CA VAL A 77 -0.10 0.17 -12.03
C VAL A 77 1.09 0.94 -12.59
N ASP A 78 1.33 2.13 -12.04
CA ASP A 78 2.51 2.92 -12.38
C ASP A 78 3.71 2.43 -11.58
N ILE A 79 4.71 1.89 -12.28
CA ILE A 79 6.00 1.56 -11.68
C ILE A 79 6.82 2.86 -11.60
N ILE A 80 7.13 3.28 -10.38
CA ILE A 80 7.95 4.46 -10.10
C ILE A 80 9.39 3.97 -9.92
N ASP A 81 10.20 4.11 -10.97
CA ASP A 81 11.62 3.77 -10.95
C ASP A 81 12.39 4.72 -10.04
N THR A 82 12.88 4.19 -8.92
CA THR A 82 13.61 4.95 -7.89
C THR A 82 14.83 4.20 -7.35
N GLN A 83 15.29 3.18 -8.07
CA GLN A 83 16.34 2.28 -7.59
C GLN A 83 17.61 3.05 -7.19
N ASP A 84 18.03 3.99 -8.04
CA ASP A 84 19.22 4.84 -7.79
C ASP A 84 19.07 5.71 -6.52
N GLU A 85 17.86 6.20 -6.23
CA GLU A 85 17.58 6.99 -5.02
C GLU A 85 17.75 6.12 -3.77
N PHE A 86 17.22 4.89 -3.79
CA PHE A 86 17.37 3.93 -2.69
C PHE A 86 18.82 3.47 -2.50
N PHE A 87 19.53 3.14 -3.59
CA PHE A 87 20.93 2.72 -3.52
C PHE A 87 21.84 3.83 -2.98
N GLN A 88 21.62 5.08 -3.37
CA GLN A 88 22.34 6.21 -2.78
C GLN A 88 22.01 6.39 -1.30
N ALA A 89 20.74 6.30 -0.92
CA ALA A 89 20.33 6.42 0.48
C ALA A 89 20.97 5.33 1.36
N LEU A 90 21.18 4.13 0.83
CA LEU A 90 21.76 2.99 1.54
C LEU A 90 23.28 2.91 1.47
N LYS A 91 23.94 3.68 0.59
CA LYS A 91 25.38 3.63 0.37
C LYS A 91 26.16 3.83 1.67
N GLY A 92 27.11 2.92 1.92
CA GLY A 92 27.99 2.94 3.09
C GLY A 92 27.35 2.54 4.42
N LYS A 93 26.05 2.20 4.45
CA LYS A 93 25.36 1.77 5.68
C LYS A 93 25.57 0.27 5.88
N ILE A 94 26.13 -0.08 7.03
CA ILE A 94 26.42 -1.47 7.40
C ILE A 94 25.44 -1.93 8.48
N ASP A 95 25.15 -1.07 9.45
CA ASP A 95 24.24 -1.38 10.54
C ASP A 95 22.79 -1.65 10.05
N PRO A 96 22.15 -2.75 10.46
CA PRO A 96 20.80 -3.09 10.03
C PRO A 96 19.73 -2.04 10.40
N GLU A 97 19.84 -1.41 11.56
CA GLU A 97 18.88 -0.39 11.99
C GLU A 97 19.09 0.92 11.22
N GLU A 98 20.33 1.30 10.92
CA GLU A 98 20.63 2.42 10.02
C GLU A 98 20.07 2.19 8.63
N LYS A 99 20.22 0.99 8.06
CA LYS A 99 19.60 0.62 6.77
C LYS A 99 18.08 0.73 6.82
N ARG A 100 17.44 0.19 7.87
CA ARG A 100 15.98 0.28 8.06
C ARG A 100 15.48 1.72 8.13
N LYS A 101 16.16 2.57 8.90
CA LYS A 101 15.82 3.99 9.02
C LYS A 101 16.01 4.74 7.70
N ALA A 102 17.12 4.52 7.02
CA ALA A 102 17.41 5.14 5.73
C ALA A 102 16.39 4.73 4.67
N PHE A 103 16.09 3.43 4.57
CA PHE A 103 15.07 2.89 3.67
C PHE A 103 13.71 3.54 3.92
N ARG A 104 13.25 3.57 5.19
CA ARG A 104 11.96 4.21 5.53
C ARG A 104 11.95 5.68 5.14
N SER A 105 13.03 6.41 5.46
CA SER A 105 13.13 7.84 5.16
C SER A 105 13.01 8.13 3.66
N ILE A 106 13.74 7.41 2.83
CA ILE A 106 13.70 7.62 1.37
C ILE A 106 12.37 7.16 0.78
N PHE A 107 11.81 6.04 1.26
CA PHE A 107 10.50 5.55 0.85
C PHE A 107 9.40 6.59 1.07
N TYR A 108 9.30 7.16 2.28
CA TYR A 108 8.28 8.16 2.58
C TYR A 108 8.51 9.49 1.84
N THR A 109 9.76 9.84 1.55
CA THR A 109 10.11 11.01 0.73
C THR A 109 9.58 10.85 -0.70
N ILE A 110 9.85 9.70 -1.33
CA ILE A 110 9.35 9.37 -2.67
C ILE A 110 7.83 9.24 -2.66
N PHE A 111 7.28 8.54 -1.68
CA PHE A 111 5.84 8.33 -1.58
C PHE A 111 5.09 9.66 -1.43
N GLY A 112 5.56 10.57 -0.57
CA GLY A 112 4.99 11.91 -0.44
C GLY A 112 5.06 12.73 -1.72
N ARG A 113 6.18 12.64 -2.46
CA ARG A 113 6.30 13.25 -3.80
C ARG A 113 5.23 12.73 -4.76
N GLU A 114 4.95 11.43 -4.77
CA GLU A 114 3.94 10.85 -5.65
C GLU A 114 2.49 11.13 -5.19
N VAL A 115 2.24 11.21 -3.88
CA VAL A 115 0.95 11.64 -3.32
C VAL A 115 0.63 13.09 -3.72
N LEU A 116 1.61 14.00 -3.64
CA LEU A 116 1.42 15.39 -4.04
C LEU A 116 1.15 15.52 -5.54
N LYS A 117 1.84 14.72 -6.37
CA LYS A 117 1.61 14.67 -7.83
C LYS A 117 0.25 14.08 -8.21
N SER A 118 -0.31 13.18 -7.41
CA SER A 118 -1.55 12.49 -7.75
C SER A 118 -2.80 13.33 -7.50
N GLU A 119 -2.68 14.45 -6.78
CA GLU A 119 -3.80 15.29 -6.33
C GLU A 119 -4.88 14.47 -5.59
N ALA A 120 -4.48 13.36 -4.97
CA ALA A 120 -5.40 12.49 -4.25
C ALA A 120 -5.79 13.13 -2.93
N LYS A 121 -7.04 12.92 -2.50
CA LYS A 121 -7.50 13.27 -1.15
C LYS A 121 -7.55 12.07 -0.22
N PHE A 122 -7.38 10.87 -0.75
CA PHE A 122 -7.46 9.63 0.02
C PHE A 122 -6.25 8.75 -0.22
N LEU A 123 -5.73 8.14 0.85
CA LEU A 123 -4.76 7.05 0.79
C LEU A 123 -5.45 5.74 1.14
N VAL A 124 -5.40 4.77 0.24
CA VAL A 124 -5.83 3.39 0.51
C VAL A 124 -4.67 2.60 1.08
N GLN A 125 -4.83 2.12 2.31
CA GLN A 125 -3.80 1.41 3.05
C GLN A 125 -4.24 0.00 3.46
N GLY A 126 -3.31 -0.96 3.35
CA GLY A 126 -3.50 -2.36 3.72
C GLY A 126 -3.30 -2.68 5.20
N THR A 127 -3.62 -1.76 6.11
CA THR A 127 -3.52 -2.00 7.56
C THR A 127 -4.46 -3.14 7.96
N ILE A 128 -3.96 -4.12 8.72
CA ILE A 128 -4.75 -5.26 9.23
C ILE A 128 -4.92 -5.18 10.75
N ALA A 129 -5.79 -6.03 11.31
CA ALA A 129 -6.10 -6.03 12.74
C ALA A 129 -4.86 -6.23 13.63
N ALA A 130 -3.90 -7.03 13.17
CA ALA A 130 -2.64 -7.25 13.88
C ALA A 130 -1.82 -5.96 14.02
N ASP A 131 -1.74 -5.15 12.96
CA ASP A 131 -0.99 -3.89 12.98
C ASP A 131 -1.57 -2.89 13.98
N ILE A 132 -2.91 -2.84 14.09
CA ILE A 132 -3.61 -1.97 15.05
C ILE A 132 -3.35 -2.40 16.49
N ILE A 133 -3.32 -3.72 16.74
CA ILE A 133 -3.01 -4.27 18.06
C ILE A 133 -1.55 -3.99 18.44
N GLU A 134 -0.62 -4.07 17.49
CA GLU A 134 0.79 -3.75 17.70
C GLU A 134 0.99 -2.24 17.98
N THR A 135 0.20 -1.40 17.32
CA THR A 135 0.34 0.07 17.40
C THR A 135 -0.40 0.74 18.56
N LYS A 136 -1.12 0.01 19.44
CA LYS A 136 -1.92 0.47 20.62
C LYS A 136 -1.89 2.00 20.84
N GLY A 137 -2.72 2.69 20.04
CA GLY A 137 -2.91 4.15 20.08
C GLY A 137 -3.45 4.70 18.75
N GLY A 138 -4.31 3.95 18.06
CA GLY A 138 -4.66 4.00 16.62
C GLY A 138 -5.02 5.34 15.96
N VAL A 139 -5.01 6.46 16.69
CA VAL A 139 -5.04 7.82 16.13
C VAL A 139 -3.66 8.26 15.60
N LYS A 140 -2.56 7.69 16.13
CA LYS A 140 -1.19 8.07 15.74
C LYS A 140 -0.78 7.59 14.35
N THR A 141 -1.34 6.51 13.82
CA THR A 141 -0.86 5.90 12.57
C THR A 141 -1.12 6.82 11.36
N GLN A 142 -2.33 7.37 11.23
CA GLN A 142 -2.65 8.33 10.17
C GLN A 142 -1.79 9.59 10.28
N HIS A 143 -1.72 10.22 11.46
CA HIS A 143 -0.90 11.42 11.68
C HIS A 143 0.58 11.16 11.37
N ASN A 144 1.13 10.04 11.84
CA ASN A 144 2.51 9.65 11.60
C ASN A 144 2.79 9.46 10.10
N ILE A 145 1.90 8.81 9.34
CA ILE A 145 2.07 8.64 7.90
C ILE A 145 2.01 9.98 7.17
N LEU A 146 1.05 10.85 7.52
CA LEU A 146 0.93 12.18 6.94
C LEU A 146 2.20 13.01 7.20
N GLU A 147 2.69 13.04 8.44
CA GLU A 147 3.94 13.72 8.79
C GLU A 147 5.13 13.11 8.05
N GLN A 148 5.21 11.79 7.94
CA GLN A 148 6.29 11.08 7.23
C GLN A 148 6.33 11.42 5.74
N ILE A 149 5.17 11.63 5.10
CA ILE A 149 5.08 12.05 3.70
C ILE A 149 5.13 13.58 3.54
N GLY A 150 5.36 14.33 4.62
CA GLY A 150 5.51 15.79 4.60
C GLY A 150 4.19 16.56 4.51
N ILE A 151 3.06 15.93 4.83
CA ILE A 151 1.74 16.54 4.91
C ILE A 151 1.44 16.89 6.37
N ASP A 152 1.31 18.18 6.68
CA ASP A 152 0.89 18.66 8.00
C ASP A 152 -0.50 18.11 8.33
N PRO A 153 -0.71 17.31 9.39
CA PRO A 153 -2.02 16.73 9.69
C PRO A 153 -3.09 17.76 10.07
N GLU A 154 -2.71 18.92 10.62
CA GLU A 154 -3.64 19.97 11.05
C GLU A 154 -3.99 20.95 9.91
N LYS A 155 -3.10 21.11 8.92
CA LYS A 155 -3.30 22.00 7.76
C LYS A 155 -3.46 21.27 6.42
N GLY A 156 -3.28 19.95 6.42
CA GLY A 156 -3.04 19.14 5.23
C GLY A 156 -4.31 18.82 4.48
N PHE A 157 -4.74 19.73 3.61
CA PHE A 157 -5.53 19.50 2.39
C PHE A 157 -6.78 18.59 2.46
N GLY A 158 -7.26 18.20 3.64
CA GLY A 158 -8.31 17.20 3.80
C GLY A 158 -7.89 15.78 3.40
N PHE A 159 -6.60 15.43 3.48
CA PHE A 159 -6.12 14.09 3.11
C PHE A 159 -6.51 13.04 4.16
N LYS A 160 -7.17 11.95 3.75
CA LYS A 160 -7.74 10.93 4.64
C LYS A 160 -7.23 9.54 4.31
N VAL A 161 -7.10 8.68 5.32
CA VAL A 161 -6.71 7.28 5.12
C VAL A 161 -7.97 6.40 5.09
N VAL A 162 -8.02 5.49 4.11
CA VAL A 162 -9.03 4.45 3.98
C VAL A 162 -8.32 3.12 4.23
N GLU A 163 -8.81 2.35 5.20
CA GLU A 163 -8.20 1.07 5.61
C GLU A 163 -9.22 -0.07 5.45
N PRO A 164 -9.42 -0.60 4.22
CA PRO A 164 -10.52 -1.50 3.91
C PRO A 164 -10.48 -2.86 4.60
N VAL A 165 -9.39 -3.24 5.26
CA VAL A 165 -9.18 -4.57 5.86
C VAL A 165 -8.71 -4.51 7.31
N LYS A 166 -8.88 -3.34 7.97
CA LYS A 166 -8.38 -3.07 9.32
C LYS A 166 -8.92 -3.98 10.42
N ASP A 167 -10.08 -4.60 10.20
CA ASP A 167 -10.75 -5.53 11.10
C ASP A 167 -10.45 -7.00 10.80
N LEU A 168 -9.64 -7.27 9.76
CA LEU A 168 -9.29 -8.62 9.33
C LEU A 168 -7.91 -9.03 9.83
N PHE A 169 -7.77 -10.31 10.17
CA PHE A 169 -6.48 -10.95 10.37
C PHE A 169 -5.95 -11.55 9.06
N LYS A 170 -4.65 -11.84 9.04
CA LYS A 170 -3.95 -12.31 7.84
C LYS A 170 -4.65 -13.46 7.09
N PRO A 171 -5.15 -14.52 7.75
CA PRO A 171 -5.85 -15.58 7.02
C PRO A 171 -7.11 -15.09 6.30
N GLN A 172 -7.88 -14.19 6.93
CA GLN A 172 -9.10 -13.63 6.35
C GLN A 172 -8.78 -12.71 5.17
N VAL A 173 -7.67 -11.97 5.21
CA VAL A 173 -7.21 -11.16 4.07
C VAL A 173 -6.82 -12.06 2.89
N ARG A 174 -6.24 -13.24 3.12
CA ARG A 174 -5.96 -14.23 2.05
C ARG A 174 -7.24 -14.75 1.41
N GLU A 175 -8.26 -15.08 2.21
CA GLU A 175 -9.58 -15.50 1.72
C GLU A 175 -10.23 -14.40 0.86
N VAL A 176 -10.20 -13.15 1.33
CA VAL A 176 -10.68 -12.00 0.57
C VAL A 176 -9.89 -11.82 -0.73
N ALA A 177 -8.55 -11.90 -0.69
CA ALA A 177 -7.71 -11.77 -1.87
C ALA A 177 -8.04 -12.84 -2.93
N LYS A 178 -8.24 -14.09 -2.50
CA LYS A 178 -8.64 -15.20 -3.37
C LYS A 178 -9.98 -14.94 -4.04
N GLU A 179 -11.00 -14.53 -3.28
CA GLU A 179 -12.34 -14.22 -3.80
C GLU A 179 -12.34 -12.98 -4.72
N LEU A 180 -11.41 -12.06 -4.52
CA LEU A 180 -11.17 -10.92 -5.40
C LEU A 180 -10.49 -11.30 -6.73
N GLY A 181 -10.13 -12.57 -6.92
CA GLY A 181 -9.50 -13.07 -8.14
C GLY A 181 -7.98 -12.85 -8.21
N LEU A 182 -7.34 -12.51 -7.09
CA LEU A 182 -5.87 -12.48 -7.05
C LEU A 182 -5.33 -13.91 -7.20
N PRO A 183 -4.21 -14.10 -7.93
CA PRO A 183 -3.64 -15.42 -8.11
C PRO A 183 -2.97 -15.93 -6.83
N GLU A 184 -2.81 -17.25 -6.72
CA GLU A 184 -2.20 -17.93 -5.57
C GLU A 184 -0.81 -17.39 -5.23
N MET A 185 -0.03 -17.03 -6.26
CA MET A 185 1.30 -16.43 -6.07
C MET A 185 1.28 -15.11 -5.28
N ILE A 186 0.14 -14.43 -5.18
CA ILE A 186 -0.06 -13.23 -4.35
C ILE A 186 -0.69 -13.60 -3.01
N TYR A 187 -1.81 -14.33 -2.99
CA TYR A 187 -2.53 -14.56 -1.73
C TYR A 187 -1.85 -15.59 -0.81
N GLU A 188 -1.15 -16.59 -1.34
CA GLU A 188 -0.38 -17.54 -0.52
C GLU A 188 1.05 -17.09 -0.24
N ARG A 189 1.47 -15.96 -0.80
CA ARG A 189 2.87 -15.53 -0.78
C ARG A 189 3.44 -15.39 0.63
N MET A 190 4.67 -15.84 0.82
CA MET A 190 5.43 -15.55 2.04
C MET A 190 5.68 -14.05 2.18
N PRO A 191 5.52 -13.47 3.40
CA PRO A 191 5.83 -12.08 3.66
C PRO A 191 7.24 -11.71 3.17
N PHE A 192 7.36 -10.51 2.62
CA PHE A 192 8.63 -9.92 2.23
C PHE A 192 8.79 -8.61 3.01
N PRO A 193 9.91 -8.39 3.71
CA PRO A 193 10.09 -7.19 4.51
C PRO A 193 10.18 -5.96 3.60
N GLY A 194 9.73 -4.80 4.10
CA GLY A 194 9.81 -3.53 3.35
C GLY A 194 11.22 -3.25 2.81
N PRO A 195 12.29 -3.23 3.64
CA PRO A 195 13.66 -3.08 3.17
C PRO A 195 14.19 -4.21 2.27
N GLY A 196 13.38 -5.23 1.99
CA GLY A 196 13.68 -6.31 1.07
C GLY A 196 15.02 -6.97 1.29
N LEU A 197 15.81 -7.02 0.21
CA LEU A 197 17.13 -7.63 0.19
C LEU A 197 18.18 -6.83 0.98
N ALA A 198 17.96 -5.56 1.33
CA ALA A 198 18.96 -4.76 2.07
C ALA A 198 19.22 -5.27 3.49
N THR A 199 18.28 -6.04 4.05
CA THR A 199 18.34 -6.63 5.39
C THR A 199 18.62 -8.14 5.39
N ARG A 200 19.02 -8.70 4.24
CA ARG A 200 19.50 -10.08 4.12
C ARG A 200 21.02 -10.11 4.04
#